data_AF-A0A1J4K8W0-F1
#
_entry.id   AF-A0A1J4K8W0-F1
#
_cell.length_a   1.000
_cell.length_b   1.000
_cell.length_c   1.000
_cell.angle_alpha   90.00
_cell.angle_beta   90.00
_cell.angle_gamma   90.00
#
_symmetry.space_group_name_H-M   'P 1'
#
loop_
_entity.id
_entity.type
_entity.pdbx_description
1 polymer ?
#
loop_
_entity_poly.entity_id
_entity_poly.type
_entity_poly.pdbx_seq_one_letter_code
_entity_poly.pdbx_strand_id
1 'polypeptide(L)'
;MVEDLSTLCKLMKQDGSMIEKVLLEPELEQARKSNSPELKKYLSKHLPRLVKIAFRDNKEETTLVALRLLSYGSSFVIPNLVKSSYFPDFATKLLSKNEVSDITISRISDVTLSIFQSGSKDILESCNYVLTLLKYIENFNVYILFSGIFQNEEKMKIYQDWLFERGFDSRLASLINEALKNNYGNTYSYEHEKIISLLRLVSDSSKNQNLQKLLISGETYKVFEKHVQLPPHLMNYYWEAINSLCTVENAKKFIDHANEAYKLLLSSRNCDNQNNYRVYKYHSEALNLLSKFVNVKQGLFDDKFFKTILCLMERFSNSSYFLCDARRFFQACISVKELKEKIVKITAPTLISDATLKKNGLISIFSIAIIEDMLQSETAKKTLKKVEGASKFVKRTVDPLVKKRTRDYGGEYIKKDISKSSKKKSLQTNFPK
;
A
#
# COMPACT_ATOMS: atom_id res chain seq x y z
N MET A 1 -30.11 27.55 -45.86
CA MET A 1 -29.97 27.52 -44.39
C MET A 1 -28.49 27.50 -44.09
N VAL A 2 -27.96 28.58 -43.51
CA VAL A 2 -26.56 28.62 -43.05
C VAL A 2 -26.56 27.87 -41.71
N GLU A 3 -25.95 26.68 -41.67
CA GLU A 3 -25.68 26.01 -40.41
C GLU A 3 -24.85 26.96 -39.54
N ASP A 4 -25.41 27.38 -38.40
CA ASP A 4 -24.69 28.21 -37.46
C ASP A 4 -23.60 27.35 -36.82
N LEU A 5 -22.41 27.39 -37.42
CA LEU A 5 -21.24 26.69 -36.91
C LEU A 5 -21.01 27.15 -35.47
N SER A 6 -20.91 26.18 -34.56
CA SER A 6 -20.63 26.44 -33.16
C SER A 6 -19.39 27.34 -33.00
N THR A 7 -19.33 28.14 -31.95
CA THR A 7 -18.23 29.09 -31.71
C THR A 7 -16.89 28.37 -31.70
N LEU A 8 -16.83 27.18 -31.11
CA LEU A 8 -15.66 26.31 -31.14
C LEU A 8 -15.24 25.95 -32.57
N CYS A 9 -16.17 25.55 -33.44
CA CYS A 9 -15.88 25.23 -34.84
C CYS A 9 -15.36 26.43 -35.63
N LYS A 10 -15.88 27.63 -35.37
CA LYS A 10 -15.40 28.88 -35.98
C LYS A 10 -13.96 29.17 -35.54
N LEU A 11 -13.65 28.99 -34.25
CA LEU A 11 -12.30 29.21 -33.70
C LEU A 11 -11.28 28.17 -34.19
N MET A 12 -11.66 26.89 -34.29
CA MET A 12 -10.77 25.82 -34.79
C MET A 12 -10.42 25.95 -36.28
N LYS A 13 -11.24 26.68 -37.06
CA LYS A 13 -10.94 27.00 -38.47
C LYS A 13 -9.91 28.12 -38.61
N GLN A 14 -9.69 28.91 -37.56
CA GLN A 14 -8.65 29.94 -37.52
C GLN A 14 -7.28 29.29 -37.28
N ASP A 15 -6.20 30.05 -37.46
CA ASP A 15 -4.85 29.53 -37.25
C ASP A 15 -4.56 29.23 -35.76
N GLY A 16 -3.37 28.69 -35.48
CA GLY A 16 -2.98 28.33 -34.12
C GLY A 16 -2.91 29.51 -33.14
N SER A 17 -3.07 30.77 -33.59
CA SER A 17 -3.08 31.98 -32.75
C SER A 17 -4.16 31.94 -31.67
N MET A 18 -5.28 31.26 -31.96
CA MET A 18 -6.48 31.23 -31.13
C MET A 18 -6.59 30.02 -30.20
N ILE A 19 -5.56 29.17 -30.09
CA ILE A 19 -5.63 27.97 -29.26
C ILE A 19 -6.04 28.27 -27.81
N GLU A 20 -5.61 29.39 -27.22
CA GLU A 20 -5.98 29.75 -25.85
C GLU A 20 -7.46 30.06 -25.73
N LYS A 21 -8.07 30.68 -26.74
CA LYS A 21 -9.52 30.88 -26.79
C LYS A 21 -10.25 29.56 -26.95
N VAL A 22 -9.78 28.70 -27.87
CA VAL A 22 -10.32 27.33 -28.05
C VAL A 22 -10.30 26.53 -26.75
N LEU A 23 -9.25 26.68 -25.93
CA LEU A 23 -9.13 25.99 -24.64
C LEU A 23 -10.12 26.49 -23.58
N LEU A 24 -10.62 27.72 -23.71
CA LEU A 24 -11.58 28.33 -22.78
C LEU A 24 -13.02 28.19 -23.25
N GLU A 25 -13.27 27.67 -24.46
CA GLU A 25 -14.63 27.51 -24.97
C GLU A 25 -15.40 26.43 -24.19
N PRO A 26 -16.60 26.73 -23.67
CA PRO A 26 -17.42 25.75 -22.92
C PRO A 26 -17.74 24.47 -23.70
N GLU A 27 -17.88 24.59 -25.03
CA GLU A 27 -18.18 23.48 -25.94
C GLU A 27 -17.02 22.48 -26.06
N LEU A 28 -15.80 22.84 -25.64
CA LEU A 28 -14.60 21.99 -25.75
C LEU A 28 -14.79 20.65 -25.02
N GLU A 29 -15.36 20.67 -23.82
CA GLU A 29 -15.56 19.47 -23.02
C GLU A 29 -16.61 18.55 -23.65
N GLN A 30 -17.65 19.13 -24.25
CA GLN A 30 -18.65 18.37 -25.00
C GLN A 30 -18.03 17.73 -26.25
N ALA A 31 -17.25 18.49 -27.02
CA ALA A 31 -16.53 18.00 -28.20
C ALA A 31 -15.50 16.90 -27.84
N ARG A 32 -14.89 16.99 -26.66
CA ARG A 32 -14.00 15.97 -26.12
C ARG A 32 -14.75 14.69 -25.78
N LYS A 33 -15.88 14.79 -25.07
CA LYS A 33 -16.72 13.65 -24.70
C LYS A 33 -17.33 12.95 -25.92
N SER A 34 -17.62 13.69 -27.00
CA SER A 34 -18.17 13.15 -28.24
C SER A 34 -17.12 12.62 -29.24
N ASN A 35 -15.84 12.61 -28.89
CA ASN A 35 -14.76 12.15 -29.77
C ASN A 35 -14.65 12.92 -31.12
N SER A 36 -14.85 14.24 -31.13
CA SER A 36 -14.87 15.07 -32.37
C SER A 36 -13.58 14.92 -33.21
N PRO A 37 -13.70 14.48 -34.49
CA PRO A 37 -12.56 14.39 -35.42
C PRO A 37 -11.90 15.74 -35.72
N GLU A 38 -12.67 16.82 -35.74
CA GLU A 38 -12.20 18.19 -36.00
C GLU A 38 -11.31 18.66 -34.87
N LEU A 39 -11.77 18.48 -33.62
CA LEU A 39 -10.98 18.79 -32.43
C LEU A 39 -9.70 17.96 -32.40
N LYS A 40 -9.79 16.66 -32.75
CA LYS A 40 -8.63 15.78 -32.87
C LYS A 40 -7.59 16.37 -33.80
N LYS A 41 -7.99 16.70 -35.04
CA LYS A 41 -7.11 17.21 -36.08
C LYS A 41 -6.49 18.55 -35.68
N TYR A 42 -7.30 19.44 -35.08
CA TYR A 42 -6.85 20.74 -34.59
C TYR A 42 -5.78 20.61 -33.50
N LEU A 43 -6.06 19.84 -32.43
CA LEU A 43 -5.10 19.63 -31.34
C LEU A 43 -3.82 18.93 -31.81
N SER A 44 -3.93 17.97 -32.75
CA SER A 44 -2.78 17.31 -33.36
C SER A 44 -1.86 18.31 -34.07
N LYS A 45 -2.45 19.19 -34.90
CA LYS A 45 -1.72 20.22 -35.65
C LYS A 45 -1.04 21.24 -34.74
N HIS A 46 -1.63 21.54 -33.59
CA HIS A 46 -1.14 22.56 -32.66
C HIS A 46 -0.51 21.99 -31.38
N LEU A 47 -0.10 20.72 -31.41
CA LEU A 47 0.51 20.02 -30.27
C LEU A 47 1.71 20.77 -29.65
N PRO A 48 2.67 21.32 -30.43
CA PRO A 48 3.79 22.06 -29.84
C PRO A 48 3.36 23.26 -28.99
N ARG A 49 2.31 23.97 -29.42
CA ARG A 49 1.78 25.13 -28.70
C ARG A 49 0.98 24.70 -27.47
N LEU A 50 0.20 23.62 -27.59
CA LEU A 50 -0.52 23.02 -26.47
C LEU A 50 0.44 22.61 -25.34
N VAL A 51 1.56 21.96 -25.68
CA VAL A 51 2.62 21.62 -24.71
C VAL A 51 3.21 22.90 -24.10
N LYS A 52 3.55 23.91 -24.89
CA LYS A 52 4.09 25.17 -24.34
C LYS A 52 3.12 25.85 -23.35
N ILE A 53 1.81 25.83 -23.62
CA ILE A 53 0.79 26.39 -22.72
C ILE A 53 0.71 25.55 -21.43
N ALA A 54 0.63 24.23 -21.56
CA ALA A 54 0.53 23.32 -20.42
C ALA A 54 1.73 23.41 -19.47
N PHE A 55 2.89 23.89 -19.93
CA PHE A 55 4.13 24.02 -19.14
C PHE A 55 4.49 25.47 -18.78
N ARG A 56 3.54 26.42 -18.86
CA ARG A 56 3.71 27.77 -18.28
C ARG A 56 3.77 27.69 -16.76
N ASP A 57 4.65 28.46 -16.11
CA ASP A 57 4.79 28.46 -14.65
C ASP A 57 3.68 29.28 -13.96
N ASN A 58 2.42 28.96 -14.24
CA ASN A 58 1.24 29.59 -13.68
C ASN A 58 0.11 28.55 -13.49
N LYS A 59 -0.95 28.96 -12.78
CA LYS A 59 -2.16 28.13 -12.53
C LYS A 59 -3.38 28.68 -13.27
N GLU A 60 -3.16 29.36 -14.39
CA GLU A 60 -4.25 29.88 -15.22
C GLU A 60 -5.13 28.75 -15.76
N GLU A 61 -6.41 29.02 -15.96
CA GLU A 61 -7.38 28.04 -16.46
C GLU A 61 -6.94 27.45 -17.80
N THR A 62 -6.43 28.28 -18.72
CA THR A 62 -5.87 27.85 -20.01
C THR A 62 -4.76 26.81 -19.84
N THR A 63 -3.84 27.03 -18.91
CA THR A 63 -2.73 26.11 -18.59
C THR A 63 -3.26 24.80 -18.01
N LEU A 64 -4.23 24.85 -17.10
CA LEU A 64 -4.83 23.67 -16.49
C LEU A 64 -5.64 22.84 -17.50
N VAL A 65 -6.39 23.48 -18.39
CA VAL A 65 -7.12 22.79 -19.48
C VAL A 65 -6.14 22.17 -20.47
N ALA A 66 -5.08 22.89 -20.86
CA ALA A 66 -4.04 22.36 -21.73
C ALA A 66 -3.38 21.11 -21.12
N LEU A 67 -2.99 21.17 -19.84
CA LEU A 67 -2.45 20.02 -19.12
C LEU A 67 -3.46 18.88 -19.06
N ARG A 68 -4.74 19.17 -18.79
CA ARG A 68 -5.79 18.15 -18.72
C ARG A 68 -5.92 17.38 -20.03
N LEU A 69 -5.83 18.07 -21.17
CA LEU A 69 -5.86 17.46 -22.50
C LEU A 69 -4.64 16.56 -22.77
N LEU A 70 -3.48 16.87 -22.18
CA LEU A 70 -2.27 16.05 -22.29
C LEU A 70 -2.28 14.84 -21.33
N SER A 71 -2.88 14.98 -20.14
CA SER A 71 -2.78 13.96 -19.08
C SER A 71 -4.02 13.07 -18.91
N TYR A 72 -5.26 13.52 -19.17
CA TYR A 72 -6.45 12.69 -18.85
C TYR A 72 -6.90 11.82 -20.01
N GLY A 73 -6.02 10.90 -20.45
CA GLY A 73 -6.41 9.80 -21.34
C GLY A 73 -7.03 10.27 -22.66
N SER A 74 -6.68 11.46 -23.15
CA SER A 74 -7.29 11.97 -24.36
C SER A 74 -6.85 11.09 -25.54
N SER A 75 -7.78 10.29 -26.05
CA SER A 75 -7.63 9.51 -27.30
C SER A 75 -7.23 10.37 -28.50
N PHE A 76 -7.31 11.69 -28.32
CA PHE A 76 -6.98 12.73 -29.27
C PHE A 76 -5.49 13.06 -29.31
N VAL A 77 -4.88 13.30 -28.16
CA VAL A 77 -3.53 13.91 -28.09
C VAL A 77 -2.46 12.86 -27.81
N ILE A 78 -2.77 11.85 -26.99
CA ILE A 78 -1.79 10.83 -26.61
C ILE A 78 -1.22 10.08 -27.83
N PRO A 79 -2.00 9.66 -28.84
CA PRO A 79 -1.42 9.00 -30.02
C PRO A 79 -0.39 9.87 -30.76
N ASN A 80 -0.56 11.20 -30.78
CA ASN A 80 0.40 12.10 -31.43
C ASN A 80 1.61 12.37 -30.55
N LEU A 81 1.42 12.43 -29.23
CA LEU A 81 2.54 12.50 -28.28
C LEU A 81 3.41 11.24 -28.37
N VAL A 82 2.81 10.07 -28.58
CA VAL A 82 3.56 8.81 -28.72
C VAL A 82 4.31 8.75 -30.04
N LYS A 83 3.69 9.16 -31.15
CA LYS A 83 4.32 9.12 -32.49
C LYS A 83 5.39 10.18 -32.70
N SER A 84 5.51 11.15 -31.80
CA SER A 84 6.40 12.29 -31.93
C SER A 84 7.48 12.24 -30.85
N SER A 85 8.75 12.49 -31.22
CA SER A 85 9.81 12.71 -30.24
C SER A 85 9.66 14.04 -29.50
N TYR A 86 8.73 14.91 -29.93
CA TYR A 86 8.62 16.29 -29.44
C TYR A 86 8.48 16.38 -27.92
N PHE A 87 7.58 15.60 -27.31
CA PHE A 87 7.39 15.66 -25.86
C PHE A 87 8.59 15.08 -25.09
N PRO A 88 9.12 13.89 -25.44
CA PRO A 88 10.36 13.41 -24.84
C PRO A 88 11.56 14.37 -24.96
N ASP A 89 11.75 14.98 -26.13
CA ASP A 89 12.82 15.96 -26.36
C ASP A 89 12.60 17.21 -25.50
N PHE A 90 11.35 17.68 -25.42
CA PHE A 90 10.95 18.80 -24.58
C PHE A 90 11.20 18.52 -23.10
N ALA A 91 10.78 17.35 -22.60
CA ALA A 91 10.99 16.93 -21.21
C ALA A 91 12.48 16.81 -20.89
N THR A 92 13.27 16.18 -21.78
CA THR A 92 14.72 16.06 -21.64
C THR A 92 15.39 17.43 -21.53
N LYS A 93 15.02 18.37 -22.41
CA LYS A 93 15.53 19.76 -22.38
C LYS A 93 15.14 20.53 -21.12
N LEU A 94 13.98 20.26 -20.55
CA LEU A 94 13.57 20.88 -19.29
C LEU A 94 14.36 20.30 -18.11
N LEU A 95 14.52 18.98 -18.06
CA LEU A 95 15.25 18.27 -17.01
C LEU A 95 16.77 18.48 -17.06
N SER A 96 17.31 18.91 -18.20
CA SER A 96 18.73 19.26 -18.33
C SER A 96 19.07 20.64 -17.77
N LYS A 97 18.09 21.43 -17.30
CA LYS A 97 18.33 22.72 -16.64
C LYS A 97 18.77 22.50 -15.19
N ASN A 98 19.62 23.39 -14.68
CA ASN A 98 20.13 23.31 -13.30
C ASN A 98 19.01 23.38 -12.24
N GLU A 99 18.00 24.20 -12.50
CA GLU A 99 16.84 24.37 -11.63
C GLU A 99 15.55 24.14 -12.43
N VAL A 100 14.74 23.19 -11.97
CA VAL A 100 13.45 22.86 -12.55
C VAL A 100 12.40 22.99 -11.47
N SER A 101 11.33 23.75 -11.74
CA SER A 101 10.27 23.96 -10.73
C SER A 101 9.52 22.66 -10.45
N ASP A 102 9.06 22.49 -9.20
CA ASP A 102 8.23 21.35 -8.80
C ASP A 102 6.99 21.18 -9.68
N ILE A 103 6.36 22.30 -10.07
CA ILE A 103 5.21 22.31 -10.97
C ILE A 103 5.57 21.68 -12.32
N THR A 104 6.75 22.01 -12.86
CA THR A 104 7.24 21.45 -14.12
C THR A 104 7.47 19.96 -13.99
N ILE A 105 8.15 19.51 -12.92
CA ILE A 105 8.39 18.09 -12.64
C ILE A 105 7.08 17.32 -12.52
N SER A 106 6.12 17.86 -11.78
CA SER A 106 4.80 17.25 -11.59
C SER A 106 4.07 17.06 -12.92
N ARG A 107 4.10 18.08 -13.80
CA ARG A 107 3.47 18.02 -15.12
C ARG A 107 4.16 17.06 -16.09
N ILE A 108 5.49 16.99 -16.08
CA ILE A 108 6.23 15.99 -16.87
C ILE A 108 5.78 14.60 -16.43
N SER A 109 5.69 14.36 -15.13
CA SER A 109 5.32 13.07 -14.56
C SER A 109 3.89 12.67 -14.93
N ASP A 110 2.94 13.60 -14.82
CA ASP A 110 1.54 13.37 -15.18
C ASP A 110 1.39 12.98 -16.65
N VAL A 111 1.95 13.80 -17.57
CA VAL A 111 1.85 13.54 -19.01
C VAL A 111 2.54 12.23 -19.37
N THR A 112 3.70 11.93 -18.76
CA THR A 112 4.42 10.68 -18.98
C THR A 112 3.61 9.46 -18.54
N LEU A 113 3.00 9.52 -17.35
CA LEU A 113 2.17 8.42 -16.85
C LEU A 113 0.99 8.17 -17.79
N SER A 114 0.36 9.23 -18.28
CA SER A 114 -0.76 9.14 -19.23
C SER A 114 -0.37 8.54 -20.56
N ILE A 115 0.83 8.88 -21.05
CA ILE A 115 1.40 8.25 -22.24
C ILE A 115 1.57 6.74 -22.00
N PHE A 116 2.16 6.33 -20.88
CA PHE A 116 2.33 4.89 -20.58
C PHE A 116 1.00 4.16 -20.39
N GLN A 117 0.04 4.79 -19.72
CA GLN A 117 -1.31 4.26 -19.54
C GLN A 117 -2.08 4.01 -20.85
N SER A 118 -1.66 4.64 -21.95
CA SER A 118 -2.21 4.36 -23.29
C SER A 118 -1.80 3.01 -23.87
N GLY A 119 -0.75 2.38 -23.33
CA GLY A 119 -0.24 1.07 -23.77
C GLY A 119 0.60 1.11 -25.06
N SER A 120 0.91 2.30 -25.59
CA SER A 120 1.68 2.44 -26.82
C SER A 120 3.19 2.33 -26.59
N LYS A 121 3.82 1.39 -27.31
CA LYS A 121 5.22 1.00 -27.12
C LYS A 121 6.22 1.89 -27.88
N ASP A 122 5.74 2.59 -28.91
CA ASP A 122 6.57 3.39 -29.83
C ASP A 122 7.38 4.49 -29.14
N ILE A 123 6.95 4.92 -27.94
CA ILE A 123 7.59 6.01 -27.20
C ILE A 123 8.84 5.58 -26.40
N LEU A 124 9.03 4.27 -26.19
CA LEU A 124 10.05 3.73 -25.26
C LEU A 124 11.48 4.12 -25.63
N GLU A 125 11.79 4.28 -26.91
CA GLU A 125 13.13 4.66 -27.38
C GLU A 125 13.48 6.11 -27.01
N SER A 126 12.47 6.98 -26.92
CA SER A 126 12.65 8.41 -26.64
C SER A 126 12.49 8.75 -25.15
N CYS A 127 11.93 7.85 -24.33
CA CYS A 127 11.59 8.10 -22.93
C CYS A 127 12.74 7.93 -21.91
N ASN A 128 14.01 7.97 -22.32
CA ASN A 128 15.15 7.77 -21.39
C ASN A 128 15.19 8.79 -20.23
N TYR A 129 14.57 9.96 -20.39
CA TYR A 129 14.45 10.96 -19.33
C TYR A 129 13.68 10.47 -18.09
N VAL A 130 12.85 9.42 -18.22
CA VAL A 130 12.02 8.90 -17.11
C VAL A 130 12.89 8.49 -15.92
N LEU A 131 14.05 7.85 -16.14
CA LEU A 131 14.98 7.51 -15.05
C LEU A 131 15.57 8.75 -14.36
N THR A 132 15.67 9.88 -15.06
CA THR A 132 16.14 11.14 -14.47
C THR A 132 15.10 11.71 -13.49
N LEU A 133 13.82 11.44 -13.69
CA LEU A 133 12.76 11.88 -12.78
C LEU A 133 12.92 11.30 -11.37
N LEU A 134 13.55 10.13 -11.20
CA LEU A 134 13.85 9.57 -9.87
C LEU A 134 14.69 10.48 -8.97
N LYS A 135 15.41 11.45 -9.54
CA LYS A 135 16.12 12.45 -8.74
C LYS A 135 15.19 13.35 -7.93
N TYR A 136 13.94 13.48 -8.38
CA TYR A 136 12.88 14.32 -7.81
C TYR A 136 11.77 13.47 -7.16
N ILE A 137 12.12 12.31 -6.61
CA ILE A 137 11.15 11.32 -6.12
C ILE A 137 10.32 11.80 -4.92
N GLU A 138 10.80 12.82 -4.22
CA GLU A 138 10.08 13.55 -3.20
C GLU A 138 8.91 14.38 -3.75
N ASN A 139 8.87 14.65 -5.05
CA ASN A 139 7.69 15.18 -5.73
C ASN A 139 6.62 14.09 -5.83
N PHE A 140 5.44 14.35 -5.28
CA PHE A 140 4.35 13.37 -5.20
C PHE A 140 3.98 12.78 -6.58
N ASN A 141 3.94 13.58 -7.64
CA ASN A 141 3.56 13.10 -8.97
C ASN A 141 4.64 12.20 -9.60
N VAL A 142 5.91 12.38 -9.22
CA VAL A 142 6.99 11.45 -9.63
C VAL A 142 6.77 10.10 -8.96
N TYR A 143 6.49 10.08 -7.66
CA TYR A 143 6.14 8.84 -6.97
C TYR A 143 4.91 8.17 -7.60
N ILE A 144 3.86 8.93 -7.91
CA ILE A 144 2.65 8.42 -8.58
C ILE A 144 2.94 7.86 -9.97
N LEU A 145 3.83 8.49 -10.75
CA LEU A 145 4.29 7.95 -12.04
C LEU A 145 4.86 6.55 -11.87
N PHE A 146 5.85 6.37 -11.00
CA PHE A 146 6.50 5.07 -10.82
C PHE A 146 5.58 4.04 -10.16
N SER A 147 4.83 4.43 -9.13
CA SER A 147 3.83 3.55 -8.50
C SER A 147 2.76 3.11 -9.51
N GLY A 148 2.33 4.02 -10.40
CA GLY A 148 1.43 3.73 -11.52
C GLY A 148 2.02 2.74 -12.53
N ILE A 149 3.31 2.86 -12.87
CA ILE A 149 4.01 1.88 -13.71
C ILE A 149 4.05 0.50 -13.05
N PHE A 150 4.25 0.43 -11.73
CA PHE A 150 4.38 -0.84 -11.01
C PHE A 150 3.06 -1.54 -10.67
N GLN A 151 1.92 -0.97 -11.07
CA GLN A 151 0.63 -1.65 -10.93
C GLN A 151 0.63 -2.98 -11.70
N ASN A 152 -0.06 -3.98 -11.16
CA ASN A 152 -0.15 -5.31 -11.77
C ASN A 152 -1.16 -5.33 -12.93
N GLU A 153 -0.97 -4.45 -13.90
CA GLU A 153 -1.75 -4.35 -15.13
C GLU A 153 -0.95 -4.90 -16.31
N GLU A 154 -1.60 -5.67 -17.18
CA GLU A 154 -0.92 -6.30 -18.32
C GLU A 154 -0.25 -5.28 -19.26
N LYS A 155 -0.92 -4.16 -19.52
CA LYS A 155 -0.38 -3.06 -20.34
C LYS A 155 0.86 -2.40 -19.73
N MET A 156 1.06 -2.51 -18.41
CA MET A 156 2.19 -1.91 -17.72
C MET A 156 3.47 -2.75 -17.78
N LYS A 157 3.34 -4.07 -18.02
CA LYS A 157 4.47 -5.00 -18.01
C LYS A 157 5.60 -4.59 -18.94
N ILE A 158 5.29 -4.10 -20.14
CA ILE A 158 6.35 -3.68 -21.07
C ILE A 158 7.15 -2.48 -20.54
N TYR A 159 6.50 -1.52 -19.89
CA TYR A 159 7.20 -0.36 -19.32
C TYR A 159 7.98 -0.78 -18.09
N GLN A 160 7.48 -1.75 -17.32
CA GLN A 160 8.19 -2.36 -16.19
C GLN A 160 9.49 -3.02 -16.67
N ASP A 161 9.40 -3.90 -17.67
CA ASP A 161 10.56 -4.62 -18.22
C ASP A 161 11.58 -3.63 -18.79
N TRP A 162 11.13 -2.70 -19.64
CA TRP A 162 11.96 -1.63 -20.20
C TRP A 162 12.66 -0.80 -19.11
N LEU A 163 11.96 -0.45 -18.04
CA LEU A 163 12.51 0.38 -16.97
C LEU A 163 13.65 -0.36 -16.24
N PHE A 164 13.50 -1.65 -15.99
CA PHE A 164 14.56 -2.49 -15.41
C PHE A 164 15.73 -2.69 -16.37
N GLU A 165 15.47 -2.93 -17.66
CA GLU A 165 16.52 -3.01 -18.70
C GLU A 165 17.38 -1.74 -18.79
N ARG A 166 16.77 -0.57 -18.56
CA ARG A 166 17.47 0.72 -18.55
C ARG A 166 18.23 1.02 -17.25
N GLY A 167 18.22 0.12 -16.27
CA GLY A 167 18.98 0.27 -15.03
C GLY A 167 18.21 0.95 -13.90
N PHE A 168 16.89 0.81 -13.85
CA PHE A 168 16.09 1.30 -12.72
C PHE A 168 16.55 0.75 -11.38
N ASP A 169 16.82 -0.54 -11.31
CA ASP A 169 17.23 -1.22 -10.07
C ASP A 169 18.53 -0.63 -9.51
N SER A 170 19.56 -0.46 -10.33
CA SER A 170 20.83 0.15 -9.90
C SER A 170 20.65 1.62 -9.51
N ARG A 171 19.81 2.37 -10.22
CA ARG A 171 19.53 3.77 -9.91
C ARG A 171 18.77 3.92 -8.59
N LEU A 172 17.76 3.08 -8.36
CA LEU A 172 16.99 3.03 -7.12
C LEU A 172 17.90 2.68 -5.95
N ALA A 173 18.71 1.63 -6.08
CA ALA A 173 19.67 1.20 -5.06
C ALA A 173 20.64 2.33 -4.69
N SER A 174 21.19 3.03 -5.68
CA SER A 174 22.07 4.18 -5.45
C SER A 174 21.40 5.30 -4.67
N LEU A 175 20.15 5.64 -5.01
CA LEU A 175 19.42 6.72 -4.34
C LEU A 175 19.04 6.36 -2.91
N ILE A 176 18.66 5.11 -2.65
CA ILE A 176 18.40 4.64 -1.28
C ILE A 176 19.70 4.66 -0.48
N ASN A 177 20.80 4.13 -1.01
CA ASN A 177 22.10 4.15 -0.33
C ASN A 177 22.59 5.57 0.01
N GLU A 178 22.37 6.53 -0.90
CA GLU A 178 22.67 7.94 -0.63
C GLU A 178 21.80 8.49 0.50
N ALA A 179 20.48 8.27 0.41
CA ALA A 179 19.54 8.75 1.41
C ALA A 179 19.78 8.14 2.80
N LEU A 180 20.11 6.85 2.89
CA LEU A 180 20.40 6.18 4.16
C LEU A 180 21.65 6.70 4.89
N LYS A 181 22.54 7.44 4.20
CA LYS A 181 23.70 8.09 4.83
C LYS A 181 23.34 9.37 5.57
N ASN A 182 22.13 9.90 5.37
CA ASN A 182 21.70 11.13 6.02
C ASN A 182 21.38 10.90 7.50
N ASN A 183 21.69 11.90 8.33
CA ASN A 183 21.37 11.89 9.75
C ASN A 183 19.95 12.45 9.97
N TYR A 184 18.97 11.56 9.92
CA TYR A 184 17.56 11.94 10.10
C TYR A 184 17.24 12.24 11.57
N GLY A 185 16.61 13.40 11.80
CA GLY A 185 16.04 13.76 13.10
C GLY A 185 14.68 13.12 13.36
N ASN A 186 14.12 13.35 14.55
CA ASN A 186 12.75 12.93 14.89
C ASN A 186 11.67 13.86 14.31
N THR A 187 12.04 15.08 13.92
CA THR A 187 11.17 16.04 13.26
C THR A 187 11.15 15.80 11.76
N TYR A 188 9.95 15.71 11.22
CA TYR A 188 9.74 15.50 9.80
C TYR A 188 10.25 16.69 8.95
N SER A 189 10.87 16.38 7.82
CA SER A 189 11.45 17.35 6.87
C SER A 189 11.33 16.84 5.43
N TYR A 190 11.61 17.69 4.45
CA TYR A 190 11.58 17.33 3.03
C TYR A 190 12.53 16.15 2.68
N GLU A 191 13.70 16.06 3.34
CA GLU A 191 14.63 14.94 3.15
C GLU A 191 14.03 13.59 3.58
N HIS A 192 13.08 13.60 4.51
CA HIS A 192 12.34 12.41 4.89
C HIS A 192 11.43 11.92 3.76
N GLU A 193 10.81 12.83 2.99
CA GLU A 193 9.94 12.43 1.89
C GLU A 193 10.69 11.70 0.78
N LYS A 194 11.94 12.09 0.51
CA LYS A 194 12.79 11.38 -0.45
C LYS A 194 12.97 9.91 -0.06
N ILE A 195 13.44 9.64 1.16
CA ILE A 195 13.64 8.25 1.62
C ILE A 195 12.31 7.49 1.78
N ILE A 196 11.25 8.15 2.26
CA ILE A 196 9.92 7.54 2.38
C ILE A 196 9.42 7.08 1.00
N SER A 197 9.52 7.96 -0.01
CA SER A 197 9.05 7.66 -1.36
C SER A 197 9.89 6.57 -2.02
N LEU A 198 11.21 6.56 -1.82
CA LEU A 198 12.08 5.48 -2.30
C LEU A 198 11.74 4.12 -1.65
N LEU A 199 11.54 4.08 -0.33
CA LEU A 199 11.14 2.85 0.38
C LEU A 199 9.75 2.38 -0.05
N ARG A 200 8.81 3.30 -0.28
CA ARG A 200 7.49 2.98 -0.82
C ARG A 200 7.56 2.45 -2.24
N LEU A 201 8.45 2.96 -3.09
CA LEU A 201 8.65 2.40 -4.43
C LEU A 201 9.12 0.95 -4.37
N VAL A 202 10.02 0.60 -3.44
CA VAL A 202 10.40 -0.81 -3.20
C VAL A 202 9.19 -1.64 -2.78
N SER A 203 8.37 -1.12 -1.86
CA SER A 203 7.14 -1.79 -1.42
C SER A 203 6.15 -2.02 -2.57
N ASP A 204 5.87 -0.98 -3.36
CA ASP A 204 4.90 -1.02 -4.45
C ASP A 204 5.36 -1.94 -5.59
N SER A 205 6.62 -1.85 -6.00
CA SER A 205 7.20 -2.73 -7.02
C SER A 205 7.21 -4.20 -6.57
N SER A 206 7.45 -4.46 -5.28
CA SER A 206 7.46 -5.82 -4.72
C SER A 206 6.08 -6.48 -4.64
N LYS A 207 4.98 -5.72 -4.79
CA LYS A 207 3.62 -6.30 -4.90
C LYS A 207 3.45 -7.14 -6.17
N ASN A 208 4.23 -6.84 -7.22
CA ASN A 208 4.31 -7.65 -8.42
C ASN A 208 5.41 -8.70 -8.26
N GLN A 209 5.05 -9.99 -8.29
CA GLN A 209 5.98 -11.10 -8.07
C GLN A 209 7.15 -11.13 -9.05
N ASN A 210 6.98 -10.68 -10.29
CA ASN A 210 8.07 -10.64 -11.27
C ASN A 210 9.09 -9.55 -10.91
N LEU A 211 8.60 -8.35 -10.61
CA LEU A 211 9.44 -7.23 -10.19
C LEU A 211 10.14 -7.50 -8.87
N GLN A 212 9.43 -8.12 -7.93
CA GLN A 212 10.01 -8.54 -6.66
C GLN A 212 11.23 -9.44 -6.88
N LYS A 213 11.13 -10.45 -7.76
CA LYS A 213 12.26 -11.34 -8.11
C LYS A 213 13.43 -10.56 -8.73
N LEU A 214 13.15 -9.59 -9.60
CA LEU A 214 14.18 -8.72 -10.18
C LEU A 214 14.90 -7.91 -9.09
N LEU A 215 14.16 -7.28 -8.17
CA LEU A 215 14.75 -6.51 -7.07
C LEU A 215 15.57 -7.38 -6.10
N ILE A 216 15.10 -8.59 -5.81
CA ILE A 216 15.80 -9.56 -4.94
C ILE A 216 17.10 -10.08 -5.56
N SER A 217 17.14 -10.18 -6.89
CA SER A 217 18.32 -10.62 -7.64
C SER A 217 19.26 -9.48 -8.04
N GLY A 218 18.78 -8.24 -7.92
CA GLY A 218 19.48 -7.03 -8.32
C GLY A 218 20.22 -6.29 -7.20
N GLU A 219 20.61 -5.05 -7.51
CA GLU A 219 21.34 -4.15 -6.62
C GLU A 219 20.45 -3.58 -5.50
N THR A 220 19.13 -3.46 -5.71
CA THR A 220 18.22 -2.93 -4.67
C THR A 220 18.26 -3.79 -3.41
N TYR A 221 18.27 -5.12 -3.52
CA TYR A 221 18.38 -5.99 -2.36
C TYR A 221 19.69 -5.79 -1.58
N LYS A 222 20.81 -5.48 -2.24
CA LYS A 222 22.09 -5.29 -1.56
C LYS A 222 22.06 -4.14 -0.55
N VAL A 223 21.26 -3.11 -0.83
CA VAL A 223 21.02 -2.00 0.11
C VAL A 223 20.41 -2.48 1.42
N PHE A 224 19.59 -3.53 1.33
CA PHE A 224 18.88 -4.11 2.46
C PHE A 224 19.59 -5.31 3.08
N GLU A 225 20.79 -5.72 2.63
CA GLU A 225 21.50 -6.88 3.23
C GLU A 225 21.77 -6.67 4.73
N LYS A 226 22.00 -5.42 5.14
CA LYS A 226 22.24 -5.07 6.54
C LYS A 226 21.07 -4.28 7.10
N HIS A 227 20.75 -4.53 8.36
CA HIS A 227 19.77 -3.72 9.09
C HIS A 227 20.33 -2.31 9.33
N VAL A 228 19.49 -1.31 9.09
CA VAL A 228 19.80 0.11 9.34
C VAL A 228 18.87 0.65 10.41
N GLN A 229 19.43 1.44 11.34
CA GLN A 229 18.64 2.16 12.32
C GLN A 229 18.21 3.52 11.77
N LEU A 230 16.90 3.78 11.81
CA LEU A 230 16.28 5.02 11.39
C LEU A 230 15.33 5.52 12.50
N PRO A 231 14.94 6.81 12.48
CA PRO A 231 13.89 7.32 13.33
C PRO A 231 12.56 6.55 13.21
N PRO A 232 11.71 6.50 14.25
CA PRO A 232 10.51 5.67 14.29
C PRO A 232 9.54 5.83 13.11
N HIS A 233 9.36 7.05 12.58
CA HIS A 233 8.48 7.29 11.44
C HIS A 233 9.02 6.71 10.14
N LEU A 234 10.34 6.75 9.93
CA LEU A 234 11.01 6.12 8.78
C LEU A 234 11.05 4.60 8.90
N MET A 235 11.23 4.09 10.12
CA MET A 235 11.21 2.65 10.39
C MET A 235 9.92 1.98 9.91
N ASN A 236 8.78 2.68 9.93
CA ASN A 236 7.53 2.15 9.40
C ASN A 236 7.64 1.76 7.92
N TYR A 237 8.26 2.62 7.11
CA TYR A 237 8.44 2.38 5.67
C TYR A 237 9.60 1.43 5.38
N TYR A 238 10.65 1.47 6.19
CA TYR A 238 11.77 0.55 6.06
C TYR A 238 11.33 -0.89 6.29
N TRP A 239 10.63 -1.16 7.40
CA TRP A 239 10.11 -2.50 7.67
C TRP A 239 9.04 -2.94 6.68
N GLU A 240 8.20 -2.02 6.19
CA GLU A 240 7.27 -2.31 5.10
C GLU A 240 8.00 -2.74 3.83
N ALA A 241 9.07 -2.05 3.43
CA ALA A 241 9.89 -2.41 2.28
C ALA A 241 10.56 -3.79 2.46
N ILE A 242 11.20 -4.05 3.61
CA ILE A 242 11.78 -5.36 3.94
C ILE A 242 10.73 -6.46 3.87
N ASN A 243 9.56 -6.22 4.48
CA ASN A 243 8.49 -7.20 4.53
C ASN A 243 7.91 -7.44 3.13
N SER A 244 7.84 -6.42 2.28
CA SER A 244 7.40 -6.57 0.88
C SER A 244 8.37 -7.38 0.03
N LEU A 245 9.69 -7.28 0.27
CA LEU A 245 10.72 -8.05 -0.42
C LEU A 245 10.81 -9.50 0.07
N CYS A 246 10.52 -9.73 1.36
CA CYS A 246 10.60 -11.06 1.96
C CYS A 246 9.36 -11.89 1.64
N THR A 247 9.57 -13.07 1.07
CA THR A 247 8.60 -14.16 0.91
C THR A 247 9.04 -15.38 1.69
N VAL A 248 8.20 -16.42 1.72
CA VAL A 248 8.57 -17.68 2.39
C VAL A 248 9.71 -18.37 1.63
N GLU A 249 9.74 -18.25 0.30
CA GLU A 249 10.75 -18.87 -0.57
C GLU A 249 12.13 -18.26 -0.38
N ASN A 250 12.21 -16.93 -0.16
CA ASN A 250 13.47 -16.22 -0.04
C ASN A 250 13.84 -15.85 1.41
N ALA A 251 13.03 -16.24 2.41
CA ALA A 251 13.20 -15.82 3.80
C ALA A 251 14.62 -16.01 4.35
N LYS A 252 15.36 -17.05 3.90
CA LYS A 252 16.76 -17.26 4.31
C LYS A 252 17.68 -16.05 4.03
N LYS A 253 17.37 -15.24 3.01
CA LYS A 253 18.10 -13.99 2.69
C LYS A 253 17.89 -12.87 3.70
N PHE A 254 16.86 -12.96 4.54
CA PHE A 254 16.48 -11.92 5.51
C PHE A 254 16.64 -12.38 6.97
N ILE A 255 17.52 -13.37 7.22
CA ILE A 255 17.73 -13.93 8.58
C ILE A 255 18.17 -12.85 9.57
N ASP A 256 19.02 -11.92 9.16
CA ASP A 256 19.48 -10.84 10.02
C ASP A 256 18.33 -9.91 10.40
N HIS A 257 17.47 -9.55 9.44
CA HIS A 257 16.25 -8.78 9.71
C HIS A 257 15.28 -9.54 10.60
N ALA A 258 15.16 -10.86 10.47
CA ALA A 258 14.35 -11.65 11.39
C ALA A 258 14.93 -11.62 12.82
N ASN A 259 16.25 -11.69 12.97
CA ASN A 259 16.88 -11.57 14.30
C ASN A 259 16.65 -10.16 14.88
N GLU A 260 16.75 -9.11 14.07
CA GLU A 260 16.48 -7.73 14.53
C GLU A 260 15.00 -7.50 14.84
N ALA A 261 14.08 -8.06 14.05
CA ALA A 261 12.64 -8.04 14.34
C ALA A 261 12.33 -8.73 15.68
N TYR A 262 12.97 -9.87 15.94
CA TYR A 262 12.85 -10.58 17.20
C TYR A 262 13.34 -9.71 18.38
N LYS A 263 14.53 -9.11 18.27
CA LYS A 263 15.09 -8.22 19.29
C LYS A 263 14.21 -7.01 19.54
N LEU A 264 13.70 -6.37 18.48
CA LEU A 264 12.83 -5.20 18.53
C LEU A 264 11.53 -5.48 19.30
N LEU A 265 10.90 -6.62 19.04
CA LEU A 265 9.68 -7.00 19.77
C LEU A 265 9.98 -7.37 21.22
N LEU A 266 11.10 -8.04 21.50
CA LEU A 266 11.52 -8.35 22.88
C LEU A 266 11.86 -7.10 23.69
N SER A 267 12.61 -6.14 23.13
CA SER A 267 12.96 -4.91 23.82
C SER A 267 11.72 -4.08 24.15
N SER A 268 10.69 -4.18 23.31
CA SER A 268 9.38 -3.56 23.56
C SER A 268 8.70 -4.07 24.85
N ARG A 269 9.09 -5.24 25.38
CA ARG A 269 8.53 -5.80 26.61
C ARG A 269 9.10 -5.17 27.88
N ASN A 270 10.38 -4.82 27.90
CA ASN A 270 11.08 -4.42 29.14
C ASN A 270 10.84 -2.95 29.55
N CYS A 271 9.97 -2.23 28.84
CA CYS A 271 9.66 -0.83 29.11
C CYS A 271 8.44 -0.70 30.03
N ASP A 272 8.44 -1.42 31.15
CA ASP A 272 7.38 -1.40 32.17
C ASP A 272 7.42 -0.12 33.04
N ASN A 273 8.47 0.70 32.93
CA ASN A 273 8.70 1.84 33.84
C ASN A 273 8.63 3.24 33.22
N GLN A 274 8.17 3.42 31.97
CA GLN A 274 8.03 4.77 31.41
C GLN A 274 6.72 4.95 30.62
N ASN A 275 5.94 5.94 31.03
CA ASN A 275 4.71 6.47 30.40
C ASN A 275 4.84 6.93 28.93
N ASN A 276 5.95 6.61 28.24
CA ASN A 276 6.29 7.14 26.92
C ASN A 276 6.63 6.06 25.88
N TYR A 277 6.29 4.78 26.10
CA TYR A 277 6.45 3.78 25.03
C TYR A 277 5.36 3.98 23.96
N ARG A 278 5.70 4.78 22.95
CA ARG A 278 4.83 5.03 21.81
C ARG A 278 4.84 3.83 20.88
N VAL A 279 3.64 3.41 20.52
CA VAL A 279 3.37 2.32 19.60
C VAL A 279 3.49 2.82 18.16
N TYR A 280 4.15 2.03 17.30
CA TYR A 280 4.38 2.37 15.88
C TYR A 280 4.07 1.19 14.95
N LYS A 281 3.73 1.50 13.68
CA LYS A 281 3.39 0.54 12.62
C LYS A 281 4.49 -0.50 12.40
N TYR A 282 5.77 -0.13 12.53
CA TYR A 282 6.89 -1.06 12.32
C TYR A 282 6.88 -2.28 13.24
N HIS A 283 6.23 -2.23 14.42
CA HIS A 283 6.09 -3.42 15.27
C HIS A 283 5.17 -4.46 14.61
N SER A 284 4.13 -4.01 13.92
CA SER A 284 3.24 -4.86 13.12
C SER A 284 4.01 -5.50 11.97
N GLU A 285 4.77 -4.69 11.23
CA GLU A 285 5.58 -5.16 10.10
C GLU A 285 6.67 -6.15 10.54
N ALA A 286 7.32 -5.92 11.69
CA ALA A 286 8.29 -6.84 12.27
C ALA A 286 7.66 -8.21 12.62
N LEU A 287 6.46 -8.21 13.20
CA LEU A 287 5.74 -9.45 13.51
C LEU A 287 5.26 -10.17 12.24
N ASN A 288 4.82 -9.42 11.25
CA ASN A 288 4.43 -9.95 9.95
C ASN A 288 5.63 -10.60 9.23
N LEU A 289 6.81 -9.98 9.29
CA LEU A 289 8.05 -10.58 8.79
C LEU A 289 8.34 -11.90 9.50
N LEU A 290 8.33 -11.91 10.84
CA LEU A 290 8.61 -13.12 11.63
C LEU A 290 7.63 -14.27 11.34
N SER A 291 6.40 -13.96 10.96
CA SER A 291 5.41 -14.96 10.54
C SER A 291 5.89 -15.77 9.32
N LYS A 292 6.68 -15.15 8.42
CA LYS A 292 7.28 -15.83 7.26
C LYS A 292 8.45 -16.75 7.65
N PHE A 293 9.03 -16.55 8.83
CA PHE A 293 10.16 -17.32 9.34
C PHE A 293 9.78 -18.51 10.22
N VAL A 294 8.50 -18.67 10.55
CA VAL A 294 8.02 -19.77 11.41
C VAL A 294 8.46 -21.14 10.89
N ASN A 295 8.41 -21.36 9.57
CA ASN A 295 8.86 -22.61 8.95
C ASN A 295 10.37 -22.70 8.71
N VAL A 296 11.09 -21.58 8.78
CA VAL A 296 12.50 -21.49 8.38
C VAL A 296 13.43 -21.57 9.58
N LYS A 297 13.07 -20.90 10.69
CA LYS A 297 13.91 -20.81 11.89
C LYS A 297 13.06 -20.92 13.15
N GLN A 298 12.51 -22.11 13.37
CA GLN A 298 11.63 -22.42 14.51
C GLN A 298 12.27 -22.08 15.87
N GLY A 299 13.60 -22.19 15.99
CA GLY A 299 14.35 -21.89 17.21
C GLY A 299 14.28 -20.44 17.68
N LEU A 300 13.84 -19.50 16.84
CA LEU A 300 13.58 -18.12 17.28
C LEU A 300 12.36 -18.02 18.22
N PHE A 301 11.41 -18.96 18.16
CA PHE A 301 10.12 -18.80 18.81
C PHE A 301 10.08 -19.56 20.15
N ASP A 302 10.57 -18.89 21.19
CA ASP A 302 10.61 -19.38 22.55
C ASP A 302 9.43 -18.90 23.42
N ASP A 303 9.33 -19.42 24.63
CA ASP A 303 8.26 -19.09 25.57
C ASP A 303 8.25 -17.59 25.90
N LYS A 304 9.44 -16.99 25.97
CA LYS A 304 9.61 -15.57 26.22
C LYS A 304 9.00 -14.76 25.08
N PHE A 305 9.22 -15.16 23.84
CA PHE A 305 8.67 -14.50 22.67
C PHE A 305 7.15 -14.58 22.61
N PHE A 306 6.55 -15.76 22.80
CA PHE A 306 5.09 -15.89 22.79
C PHE A 306 4.42 -15.03 23.87
N LYS A 307 4.98 -15.00 25.08
CA LYS A 307 4.51 -14.12 26.16
C LYS A 307 4.66 -12.65 25.78
N THR A 308 5.73 -12.29 25.07
CA THR A 308 5.95 -10.92 24.58
C THR A 308 4.86 -10.51 23.59
N ILE A 309 4.50 -11.37 22.64
CA ILE A 309 3.42 -11.06 21.69
C ILE A 309 2.09 -10.85 22.40
N LEU A 310 1.76 -11.65 23.41
CA LEU A 310 0.55 -11.45 24.21
C LEU A 310 0.55 -10.10 24.94
N CYS A 311 1.65 -9.74 25.62
CA CYS A 311 1.78 -8.43 26.25
C CYS A 311 1.67 -7.29 25.23
N LEU A 312 2.20 -7.47 24.01
CA LEU A 312 2.04 -6.48 22.94
C LEU A 312 0.59 -6.43 22.47
N MET A 313 -0.14 -7.54 22.36
CA MET A 313 -1.57 -7.50 22.04
C MET A 313 -2.34 -6.66 23.08
N GLU A 314 -2.05 -6.81 24.37
CA GLU A 314 -2.61 -5.99 25.45
C GLU A 314 -2.32 -4.49 25.27
N ARG A 315 -1.06 -4.14 24.99
CA ARG A 315 -0.65 -2.75 24.73
C ARG A 315 -1.26 -2.17 23.45
N PHE A 316 -1.42 -3.01 22.43
CA PHE A 316 -2.00 -2.67 21.12
C PHE A 316 -3.50 -3.01 21.06
N SER A 317 -4.19 -2.91 22.19
CA SER A 317 -5.61 -3.31 22.34
C SER A 317 -6.58 -2.68 21.35
N ASN A 318 -6.25 -1.48 20.86
CA ASN A 318 -7.05 -0.71 19.91
C ASN A 318 -6.50 -0.74 18.47
N SER A 319 -5.38 -1.43 18.21
CA SER A 319 -4.76 -1.52 16.88
C SER A 319 -5.21 -2.79 16.17
N SER A 320 -6.22 -2.67 15.30
CA SER A 320 -6.67 -3.79 14.48
C SER A 320 -5.57 -4.34 13.57
N TYR A 321 -4.65 -3.49 13.08
CA TYR A 321 -3.51 -3.92 12.26
C TYR A 321 -2.59 -4.89 13.01
N PHE A 322 -2.15 -4.51 14.21
CA PHE A 322 -1.25 -5.36 14.99
C PHE A 322 -1.93 -6.65 15.43
N LEU A 323 -3.20 -6.58 15.86
CA LEU A 323 -3.94 -7.77 16.29
C LEU A 323 -4.20 -8.74 15.12
N CYS A 324 -4.40 -8.24 13.90
CA CYS A 324 -4.44 -9.05 12.69
C CYS A 324 -3.10 -9.77 12.43
N ASP A 325 -1.98 -9.07 12.53
CA ASP A 325 -0.65 -9.66 12.33
C ASP A 325 -0.30 -10.66 13.43
N ALA A 326 -0.67 -10.38 14.68
CA ALA A 326 -0.53 -11.32 15.79
C ALA A 326 -1.33 -12.60 15.56
N ARG A 327 -2.59 -12.49 15.09
CA ARG A 327 -3.39 -13.66 14.72
C ARG A 327 -2.73 -14.46 13.60
N ARG A 328 -2.28 -13.81 12.52
CA ARG A 328 -1.57 -14.49 11.41
C ARG A 328 -0.31 -15.19 11.89
N PHE A 329 0.45 -14.55 12.78
CA PHE A 329 1.62 -15.14 13.40
C PHE A 329 1.27 -16.42 14.16
N PHE A 330 0.26 -16.38 15.04
CA PHE A 330 -0.18 -17.56 15.78
C PHE A 330 -0.74 -18.65 14.87
N GLN A 331 -1.48 -18.31 13.82
CA GLN A 331 -1.95 -19.25 12.80
C GLN A 331 -0.78 -19.97 12.11
N ALA A 332 0.22 -19.21 11.63
CA ALA A 332 1.42 -19.77 11.01
C ALA A 332 2.12 -20.73 11.97
N CYS A 333 2.28 -20.32 13.21
CA CYS A 333 2.81 -21.10 14.30
C CYS A 333 2.06 -22.42 14.60
N ILE A 334 0.72 -22.40 14.62
CA ILE A 334 -0.12 -23.59 14.87
C ILE A 334 -0.03 -24.59 13.71
N SER A 335 0.31 -24.13 12.50
CA SER A 335 0.54 -25.04 11.37
C SER A 335 1.79 -25.92 11.57
N VAL A 336 2.79 -25.44 12.30
CA VAL A 336 4.09 -26.10 12.49
C VAL A 336 4.06 -27.15 13.59
N LYS A 337 4.52 -28.36 13.27
CA LYS A 337 4.45 -29.54 14.15
C LYS A 337 5.15 -29.32 15.49
N GLU A 338 6.32 -28.69 15.47
CA GLU A 338 7.19 -28.48 16.63
C GLU A 338 6.66 -27.38 17.56
N LEU A 339 5.89 -26.42 17.03
CA LEU A 339 5.43 -25.25 17.78
C LEU A 339 3.99 -25.39 18.28
N LYS A 340 3.13 -26.16 17.60
CA LYS A 340 1.67 -26.16 17.86
C LYS A 340 1.29 -26.53 19.29
N GLU A 341 1.93 -27.52 19.90
CA GLU A 341 1.62 -27.87 21.30
C GLU A 341 2.14 -26.85 22.29
N LYS A 342 3.36 -26.37 22.05
CA LYS A 342 4.06 -25.38 22.88
C LYS A 342 3.25 -24.10 22.98
N ILE A 343 2.79 -23.61 21.83
CA ILE A 343 2.03 -22.36 21.74
C ILE A 343 0.70 -22.47 22.47
N VAL A 344 -0.06 -23.54 22.24
CA VAL A 344 -1.33 -23.75 22.94
C VAL A 344 -1.14 -23.75 24.46
N LYS A 345 -0.11 -24.44 24.97
CA LYS A 345 0.17 -24.48 26.41
C LYS A 345 0.49 -23.10 26.99
N ILE A 346 1.23 -22.28 26.24
CA ILE A 346 1.71 -20.99 26.73
C ILE A 346 0.65 -19.90 26.58
N THR A 347 -0.07 -19.86 25.46
CA THR A 347 -0.89 -18.71 25.10
C THR A 347 -2.37 -18.89 25.41
N ALA A 348 -2.90 -20.11 25.37
CA ALA A 348 -4.33 -20.33 25.59
C ALA A 348 -4.85 -19.81 26.94
N PRO A 349 -4.14 -19.96 28.09
CA PRO A 349 -4.62 -19.42 29.36
C PRO A 349 -4.88 -17.91 29.31
N THR A 350 -3.91 -17.14 28.80
CA THR A 350 -4.02 -15.68 28.66
C THR A 350 -5.12 -15.30 27.68
N LEU A 351 -5.16 -15.93 26.50
CA LEU A 351 -6.18 -15.65 25.48
C LEU A 351 -7.60 -15.93 25.99
N ILE A 352 -7.80 -17.00 26.77
CA ILE A 352 -9.10 -17.31 27.39
C ILE A 352 -9.47 -16.21 28.38
N SER A 353 -8.53 -15.79 29.23
CA SER A 353 -8.71 -14.68 30.17
C SER A 353 -9.15 -13.41 29.44
N ASP A 354 -8.38 -13.00 28.42
CA ASP A 354 -8.64 -11.79 27.64
C ASP A 354 -9.98 -11.82 26.90
N ALA A 355 -10.35 -12.98 26.38
CA ALA A 355 -11.62 -13.17 25.70
C ALA A 355 -12.83 -13.04 26.64
N THR A 356 -12.67 -13.34 27.93
CA THR A 356 -13.75 -13.24 28.91
C THR A 356 -13.95 -11.83 29.47
N LEU A 357 -12.91 -11.00 29.42
CA LEU A 357 -12.93 -9.64 29.94
C LEU A 357 -13.59 -8.69 28.92
N LYS A 358 -14.84 -8.31 29.19
CA LYS A 358 -15.61 -7.36 28.35
C LYS A 358 -14.92 -6.00 28.15
N LYS A 359 -13.97 -5.62 29.02
CA LYS A 359 -13.22 -4.37 28.94
C LYS A 359 -12.10 -4.41 27.89
N ASN A 360 -11.74 -5.58 27.36
CA ASN A 360 -10.55 -5.76 26.52
C ASN A 360 -10.77 -5.43 25.03
N GLY A 361 -11.87 -4.75 24.67
CA GLY A 361 -12.08 -4.21 23.33
C GLY A 361 -11.85 -5.23 22.21
N LEU A 362 -11.01 -4.86 21.22
CA LEU A 362 -10.69 -5.73 20.08
C LEU A 362 -9.91 -6.98 20.49
N ILE A 363 -9.08 -6.93 21.54
CA ILE A 363 -8.30 -8.11 21.99
C ILE A 363 -9.23 -9.27 22.27
N SER A 364 -10.37 -9.03 22.93
CA SER A 364 -11.31 -10.11 23.24
C SER A 364 -11.75 -10.88 21.98
N ILE A 365 -12.00 -10.16 20.89
CA ILE A 365 -12.40 -10.72 19.59
C ILE A 365 -11.23 -11.50 18.96
N PHE A 366 -10.04 -10.92 18.96
CA PHE A 366 -8.86 -11.58 18.40
C PHE A 366 -8.41 -12.79 19.21
N SER A 367 -8.54 -12.77 20.53
CA SER A 367 -8.26 -13.92 21.40
C SER A 367 -9.22 -15.07 21.14
N ILE A 368 -10.51 -14.78 20.94
CA ILE A 368 -11.49 -15.79 20.49
C ILE A 368 -11.08 -16.35 19.13
N ALA A 369 -10.71 -15.49 18.19
CA ALA A 369 -10.34 -15.90 16.84
C ALA A 369 -9.07 -16.77 16.81
N ILE A 370 -8.05 -16.45 17.61
CA ILE A 370 -6.84 -17.26 17.74
C ILE A 370 -7.15 -18.63 18.37
N ILE A 371 -8.00 -18.68 19.41
CA ILE A 371 -8.46 -19.95 20.00
C ILE A 371 -9.26 -20.76 18.97
N GLU A 372 -10.09 -20.11 18.15
CA GLU A 372 -10.80 -20.75 17.04
C GLU A 372 -9.81 -21.37 16.05
N ASP A 373 -8.75 -20.67 15.67
CA ASP A 373 -7.71 -21.18 14.79
C ASP A 373 -6.98 -22.39 15.40
N MET A 374 -6.76 -22.41 16.73
CA MET A 374 -6.20 -23.58 17.43
C MET A 374 -7.10 -24.81 17.33
N LEU A 375 -8.42 -24.64 17.25
CA LEU A 375 -9.37 -25.76 17.15
C LEU A 375 -9.35 -26.43 15.77
N GLN A 376 -8.81 -25.77 14.74
CA GLN A 376 -8.70 -26.33 13.39
C GLN A 376 -7.61 -27.41 13.28
N SER A 377 -6.61 -27.39 14.18
CA SER A 377 -5.57 -28.42 14.23
C SER A 377 -5.90 -29.46 15.30
N GLU A 378 -6.00 -30.74 14.92
CA GLU A 378 -6.35 -31.82 15.86
C GLU A 378 -5.37 -31.95 17.04
N THR A 379 -4.07 -31.76 16.80
CA THR A 379 -3.05 -31.78 17.88
C THR A 379 -3.20 -30.58 18.81
N ALA A 380 -3.39 -29.38 18.25
CA ALA A 380 -3.58 -28.15 19.04
C ALA A 380 -4.88 -28.24 19.85
N LYS A 381 -5.98 -28.72 19.25
CA LYS A 381 -7.26 -29.00 19.91
C LYS A 381 -7.15 -30.01 21.06
N LYS A 382 -6.42 -31.11 20.87
CA LYS A 382 -6.16 -32.09 21.95
C LYS A 382 -5.40 -31.44 23.11
N THR A 383 -4.42 -30.60 22.80
CA THR A 383 -3.64 -29.87 23.81
C THR A 383 -4.49 -28.81 24.52
N LEU A 384 -5.31 -28.08 23.78
CA LEU A 384 -6.20 -27.04 24.30
C LEU A 384 -7.21 -27.62 25.27
N LYS A 385 -7.75 -28.82 25.01
CA LYS A 385 -8.66 -29.52 25.94
C LYS A 385 -8.03 -29.80 27.31
N LYS A 386 -6.70 -29.88 27.40
CA LYS A 386 -5.96 -30.08 28.66
C LYS A 386 -5.72 -28.76 29.42
N VAL A 387 -5.93 -27.62 28.78
CA VAL A 387 -5.82 -26.30 29.43
C VAL A 387 -7.05 -26.07 30.31
N GLU A 388 -6.82 -25.62 31.54
CA GLU A 388 -7.88 -25.37 32.50
C GLU A 388 -8.91 -24.37 31.95
N GLY A 389 -10.20 -24.67 32.12
CA GLY A 389 -11.30 -23.82 31.65
C GLY A 389 -11.54 -23.83 30.13
N ALA A 390 -10.59 -24.28 29.30
CA ALA A 390 -10.67 -24.20 27.83
C ALA A 390 -11.88 -24.94 27.26
N SER A 391 -12.14 -26.18 27.70
CA SER A 391 -13.30 -26.96 27.21
C SER A 391 -14.65 -26.28 27.51
N LYS A 392 -14.75 -25.58 28.65
CA LYS A 392 -15.95 -24.82 29.04
C LYS A 392 -16.06 -23.54 28.22
N PHE A 393 -14.94 -22.85 28.00
CA PHE A 393 -14.87 -21.64 27.19
C PHE A 393 -15.26 -21.90 25.73
N VAL A 394 -14.71 -22.94 25.10
CA VAL A 394 -15.02 -23.32 23.71
C VAL A 394 -16.53 -23.55 23.54
N LYS A 395 -17.13 -24.37 24.41
CA LYS A 395 -18.56 -24.69 24.35
C LYS A 395 -19.48 -23.48 24.56
N ARG A 396 -19.09 -22.55 25.45
CA ARG A 396 -19.93 -21.41 25.85
C ARG A 396 -19.74 -20.16 25.01
N THR A 397 -18.56 -19.99 24.43
CA THR A 397 -18.16 -18.75 23.76
C THR A 397 -17.85 -19.00 22.28
N VAL A 398 -16.92 -19.90 21.98
CA VAL A 398 -16.44 -20.10 20.59
C VAL A 398 -17.51 -20.77 19.73
N ASP A 399 -18.06 -21.92 20.15
CA ASP A 399 -19.03 -22.69 19.35
C ASP A 399 -20.29 -21.86 19.00
N PRO A 400 -20.90 -21.10 19.93
CA PRO A 400 -22.04 -20.25 19.59
C PRO A 400 -21.70 -19.15 18.57
N LEU A 401 -20.51 -18.56 18.66
CA LEU A 401 -20.07 -17.51 17.72
C LEU A 401 -19.81 -18.07 16.32
N VAL A 402 -19.14 -19.22 16.22
CA VAL A 402 -18.92 -19.91 14.95
C VAL A 402 -20.27 -20.24 14.31
N LYS A 403 -21.20 -20.84 15.07
CA LYS A 403 -22.57 -21.14 14.60
C LYS A 403 -23.33 -19.90 14.15
N LYS A 404 -23.16 -18.76 14.82
CA LYS A 404 -23.80 -17.50 14.43
C LYS A 404 -23.22 -16.97 13.11
N ARG A 405 -21.90 -17.10 12.91
CA ARG A 405 -21.19 -16.64 11.69
C ARG A 405 -21.51 -17.50 10.46
N THR A 406 -21.73 -18.80 10.65
CA THR A 406 -22.05 -19.74 9.56
C THR A 406 -23.54 -19.86 9.26
N ARG A 407 -24.42 -19.12 9.96
CA ARG A 407 -25.84 -19.06 9.64
C ARG A 407 -26.06 -18.09 8.50
N ASP A 408 -26.98 -18.43 7.60
CA ASP A 408 -27.43 -17.53 6.55
C ASP A 408 -27.97 -16.24 7.15
N TYR A 409 -27.46 -15.12 6.65
CA TYR A 409 -27.88 -13.79 7.09
C TYR A 409 -29.36 -13.60 6.72
N GLY A 410 -30.23 -13.47 7.74
CA GLY A 410 -31.68 -13.37 7.55
C GLY A 410 -32.44 -14.70 7.51
N GLY A 411 -31.80 -15.84 7.80
CA GLY A 411 -32.48 -17.13 7.91
C GLY A 411 -33.59 -17.15 8.98
N GLU A 412 -34.59 -18.01 8.80
CA GLU A 412 -35.79 -18.08 9.65
C GLU A 412 -35.45 -18.04 11.14
N TYR A 413 -36.03 -17.07 11.84
CA TYR A 413 -35.91 -16.97 13.28
C TYR A 413 -36.67 -18.14 13.92
N ILE A 414 -35.97 -19.26 14.16
CA ILE A 414 -36.52 -20.36 14.94
C ILE A 414 -36.74 -19.84 16.37
N LYS A 415 -37.98 -19.42 16.67
CA LYS A 415 -38.43 -19.21 18.04
C LYS A 415 -38.21 -20.54 18.75
N LYS A 416 -37.18 -20.62 19.59
CA LYS A 416 -37.12 -21.69 20.58
C LYS A 416 -38.35 -21.52 21.45
N ASP A 417 -39.28 -22.45 21.35
CA ASP A 417 -40.38 -22.57 22.29
C ASP A 417 -39.79 -22.77 23.68
N ILE A 418 -39.74 -21.67 24.44
CA ILE A 418 -39.56 -21.70 25.88
C ILE A 418 -40.90 -22.20 26.43
N SER A 419 -41.14 -23.50 26.27
CA SER A 419 -42.23 -24.15 26.97
C SER A 419 -41.77 -24.40 28.42
N LYS A 420 -42.52 -23.75 29.33
CA LYS A 420 -42.66 -24.04 30.77
C LYS A 420 -41.52 -23.57 31.68
N SER A 421 -41.70 -22.39 32.28
CA SER A 421 -42.33 -22.25 33.61
C SER A 421 -41.81 -21.00 34.33
N SER A 422 -42.62 -19.94 34.39
CA SER A 422 -42.67 -19.05 35.55
C SER A 422 -43.77 -18.02 35.35
N LYS A 423 -44.65 -17.97 36.34
CA LYS A 423 -45.82 -17.09 36.52
C LYS A 423 -45.64 -15.69 35.93
N LYS A 424 -46.65 -15.27 35.15
CA LYS A 424 -46.93 -13.88 34.80
C LYS A 424 -46.84 -12.99 36.06
N LYS A 425 -45.88 -12.09 36.11
CA LYS A 425 -46.03 -10.78 36.74
C LYS A 425 -46.10 -9.76 35.61
N SER A 426 -47.27 -9.16 35.42
CA SER A 426 -47.47 -8.02 34.54
C SER A 426 -46.67 -6.83 35.09
N LEU A 427 -45.63 -6.41 34.38
CA LEU A 427 -45.05 -5.08 34.53
C LEU A 427 -45.79 -4.16 33.55
N GLN A 428 -46.68 -3.33 34.08
CA GLN A 428 -47.20 -2.16 33.38
C GLN A 428 -46.02 -1.22 33.10
N THR A 429 -45.73 -0.97 31.83
CA THR A 429 -44.83 0.12 31.42
C THR A 429 -45.65 1.39 31.34
N ASN A 430 -45.47 2.29 32.31
CA ASN A 430 -45.90 3.67 32.21
C ASN A 430 -44.95 4.42 31.28
N PHE A 431 -45.37 4.66 30.04
CA PHE A 431 -44.82 5.74 29.22
C PHE A 431 -45.93 6.77 29.02
N PRO A 432 -45.71 8.04 29.43
CA PRO A 432 -46.65 9.12 29.16
C PRO A 432 -46.68 9.44 27.65
N LYS A 433 -47.87 9.80 27.16
CA LYS A 433 -48.11 10.30 25.80
C LYS A 433 -47.52 11.67 25.59
#